data_AF-A0A3D1ZZT4-F1
#
_entry.id   AF-A0A3D1ZZT4-F1
#
_cell.length_a   1.000
_cell.length_b   1.000
_cell.length_c   1.000
_cell.angle_alpha   90.00
_cell.angle_beta   90.00
_cell.angle_gamma   90.00
#
_symmetry.space_group_name_H-M   'P 1'
#
loop_
_entity.id
_entity.type
_entity.pdbx_description
1 polymer ?
#
loop_
_entity_poly.entity_id
_entity_poly.type
_entity_poly.pdbx_seq_one_letter_code
_entity_poly.pdbx_strand_id
1 'polypeptide(L)' 'MNIVFLLIPVAIILVAVAAYALHWSLKSGQFDDMDSPASKILFDDDDDLIPDEAKGISAPQDKSRD' A
#
# COMPACT_ATOMS: atom_id res chain seq x y z
N MET A 1 -26.12 -12.24 40.01
CA MET A 1 -26.58 -11.88 38.65
C MET A 1 -26.36 -10.39 38.36
N ASN A 2 -25.21 -9.80 38.77
CA ASN A 2 -24.97 -8.36 38.64
C ASN A 2 -23.86 -8.05 37.62
N ILE A 3 -22.95 -9.01 37.39
CA ILE A 3 -21.83 -8.86 36.47
C ILE A 3 -22.28 -8.66 35.01
N VAL A 4 -23.45 -9.18 34.65
CA VAL A 4 -24.03 -9.04 33.30
C VAL A 4 -24.25 -7.57 32.95
N PHE A 5 -24.64 -6.73 33.92
CA PHE A 5 -24.81 -5.29 33.72
C PHE A 5 -23.49 -4.55 33.46
N LEU A 6 -22.36 -5.13 33.84
CA LEU A 6 -21.03 -4.60 33.54
C LEU A 6 -20.49 -5.18 32.22
N LEU A 7 -20.74 -6.46 31.94
CA LEU A 7 -20.23 -7.13 30.74
C LEU A 7 -20.92 -6.64 29.45
N ILE A 8 -22.22 -6.36 29.48
CA ILE A 8 -22.95 -5.84 28.31
C ILE A 8 -22.34 -4.52 27.79
N PRO A 9 -22.17 -3.46 28.60
CA PRO A 9 -21.60 -2.21 28.10
C PRO A 9 -20.14 -2.37 27.70
N VAL A 10 -19.35 -3.17 28.42
CA VAL A 10 -17.95 -3.45 28.06
C VAL A 10 -17.87 -4.14 26.70
N ALA A 11 -18.73 -5.13 26.43
CA ALA A 11 -18.78 -5.80 25.13
C ALA A 11 -19.16 -4.85 24.00
N ILE A 12 -20.14 -3.96 24.21
CA ILE A 12 -20.55 -2.94 23.23
C ILE A 12 -19.36 -2.01 22.92
N ILE A 13 -18.64 -1.55 23.93
CA ILE A 13 -17.46 -0.69 23.76
C ILE A 13 -16.37 -1.43 22.96
N LEU A 14 -16.08 -2.69 23.30
CA LEU A 14 -15.08 -3.48 22.58
C LEU A 14 -15.44 -3.66 21.10
N VAL A 15 -16.71 -3.97 20.80
CA VAL A 15 -17.20 -4.08 19.42
C VAL A 15 -17.11 -2.74 18.69
N ALA A 16 -17.48 -1.63 19.35
CA ALA A 16 -17.38 -0.30 18.76
C ALA A 16 -15.93 0.09 18.44
N VAL A 17 -14.98 -0.20 19.35
CA VAL A 17 -13.55 0.05 19.13
C VAL A 17 -13.03 -0.81 17.97
N ALA A 18 -13.37 -2.10 17.94
CA ALA A 18 -12.98 -2.98 16.85
C ALA A 18 -13.54 -2.52 15.50
N ALA A 19 -14.82 -2.14 15.45
CA ALA A 19 -15.45 -1.60 14.24
C ALA A 19 -14.81 -0.28 13.79
N TYR A 20 -14.47 0.61 14.73
CA TYR A 20 -13.77 1.86 14.43
C TYR A 20 -12.37 1.61 13.87
N ALA A 21 -11.59 0.73 14.50
CA ALA A 21 -10.26 0.37 14.04
C ALA A 21 -10.28 -0.27 12.65
N LEU A 22 -11.24 -1.17 12.40
CA LEU A 22 -11.45 -1.79 11.09
C LEU A 22 -11.84 -0.74 10.04
N HIS A 23 -12.78 0.15 10.36
CA HIS A 23 -13.20 1.22 9.46
C HIS A 23 -12.04 2.17 9.11
N TRP A 24 -11.20 2.49 10.10
CA TRP A 24 -9.98 3.28 9.88
C TRP A 24 -8.98 2.56 8.97
N SER A 25 -8.73 1.26 9.22
CA SER A 25 -7.84 0.44 8.39
C SER A 25 -8.29 0.39 6.93
N LEU A 26 -9.59 0.18 6.68
CA LEU A 26 -10.19 0.23 5.34
C LEU A 26 -9.98 1.58 4.64
N LYS A 27 -10.12 2.69 5.38
CA LYS A 27 -9.91 4.04 4.82
C LYS A 27 -8.43 4.39 4.64
N SER A 28 -7.53 3.78 5.41
CA SER A 28 -6.11 4.10 5.39
C SER A 28 -5.40 3.69 4.08
N GLY A 29 -6.09 3.02 3.17
CA GLY A 29 -5.54 2.68 1.85
C GLY A 29 -4.39 1.68 1.92
N GLN A 30 -4.18 1.00 3.06
CA GLN A 30 -3.10 0.01 3.23
C GLN A 30 -3.17 -1.17 2.25
N PHE A 31 -4.33 -1.39 1.62
CA PHE A 31 -4.52 -2.44 0.61
C PHE A 31 -4.26 -1.96 -0.83
N ASP A 32 -4.04 -0.67 -1.04
CA ASP A 32 -3.87 -0.08 -2.38
C ASP A 32 -2.44 -0.24 -2.92
N ASP A 33 -1.47 -0.52 -2.03
CA ASP A 33 -0.05 -0.66 -2.37
C ASP A 33 0.46 -2.11 -2.27
N MET A 34 -0.42 -3.10 -2.49
CA MET A 34 -0.04 -4.52 -2.53
C MET A 34 0.65 -4.93 -3.85
N ASP A 35 0.56 -4.10 -4.90
CA ASP A 35 1.11 -4.39 -6.23
C ASP A 35 2.56 -3.87 -6.44
N SER A 36 3.02 -2.93 -5.62
CA SER A 36 4.33 -2.28 -5.78
C SER A 36 5.55 -3.05 -5.22
N PRO A 37 5.47 -3.80 -4.10
CA PRO A 37 6.66 -4.43 -3.52
C PRO A 37 7.22 -5.61 -4.34
N ALA A 38 6.36 -6.32 -5.07
CA ALA A 38 6.73 -7.55 -5.77
C ALA A 38 7.43 -7.29 -7.11
N SER A 39 7.19 -6.15 -7.75
CA SER A 39 7.85 -5.77 -9.01
C SER A 39 9.23 -5.15 -8.76
N LYS A 40 9.41 -4.42 -7.66
CA LYS A 40 10.71 -3.87 -7.27
C LYS A 40 11.78 -4.93 -7.04
N ILE A 41 11.46 -6.05 -6.38
CA ILE A 41 12.46 -7.10 -6.11
C ILE A 41 12.94 -7.84 -7.38
N LEU A 42 12.18 -7.78 -8.47
CA LEU A 42 12.54 -8.44 -9.73
C LEU A 42 13.27 -7.51 -10.71
N PHE A 43 13.14 -6.19 -10.56
CA PHE A 43 13.61 -5.21 -11.55
C PHE A 43 14.52 -4.12 -10.98
N ASP A 44 14.57 -3.87 -9.66
CA ASP A 44 15.44 -2.83 -9.06
C ASP A 44 16.94 -3.19 -9.15
N ASP A 45 17.29 -4.49 -9.28
CA ASP A 45 18.69 -4.96 -9.36
C ASP A 45 19.25 -4.98 -10.80
N ASP A 46 18.39 -4.86 -11.82
CA ASP A 46 18.78 -5.02 -13.22
C ASP A 46 19.05 -3.68 -13.94
N ASP A 47 18.61 -2.55 -13.39
CA ASP A 47 18.77 -1.21 -14.01
C ASP A 47 20.24 -0.79 -14.21
N ASP A 48 21.11 -1.27 -13.32
CA ASP A 48 22.57 -1.07 -13.36
C ASP A 48 23.28 -2.11 -14.26
N LEU A 49 22.58 -3.19 -14.65
CA LEU A 49 23.10 -4.25 -15.51
C LEU A 49 22.80 -4.02 -16.99
N ILE A 50 21.93 -3.05 -17.33
CA ILE A 50 21.64 -2.68 -18.71
C ILE A 50 22.80 -1.86 -19.29
N PRO A 51 23.53 -2.35 -20.31
CA PRO A 51 24.60 -1.59 -20.96
C PRO A 51 24.07 -0.28 -21.55
N ASP A 52 24.85 0.81 -21.43
CA ASP A 52 24.47 2.15 -21.93
C ASP A 52 24.08 2.16 -23.42
N GLU A 53 24.63 1.21 -24.19
CA GLU A 53 24.34 0.98 -25.61
C GLU A 53 22.89 0.52 -25.85
N ALA A 54 22.28 -0.20 -24.90
CA ALA A 54 20.91 -0.70 -24.97
C ALA A 54 19.86 0.32 -24.47
N LYS A 55 20.28 1.32 -23.66
CA LYS A 55 19.40 2.43 -23.21
C LYS A 55 19.02 3.41 -24.34
N GLY A 56 19.59 3.24 -25.54
CA GLY A 56 19.45 4.18 -26.67
C GLY A 56 18.28 3.95 -27.64
N ILE A 57 17.42 2.94 -27.48
CA ILE A 57 16.37 2.64 -28.49
C ILE A 57 15.00 3.28 -28.17
N SER A 58 14.79 3.81 -26.96
CA SER A 58 13.51 4.43 -26.58
C SER A 58 13.64 5.85 -26.01
N ALA A 59 14.51 6.67 -26.60
CA ALA A 59 14.40 8.12 -26.44
C ALA A 59 13.51 8.65 -27.58
N PRO A 60 12.30 9.18 -27.31
CA PRO A 60 11.62 10.03 -28.27
C PRO A 60 12.56 11.16 -28.65
N GLN A 61 12.77 11.31 -29.97
CA GLN A 61 13.51 12.41 -30.55
C GLN A 61 13.14 13.72 -29.88
N ASP A 62 14.19 14.43 -29.47
CA ASP A 62 14.20 15.87 -29.34
C ASP A 62 13.27 16.51 -30.38
N LYS A 63 12.19 17.09 -29.89
CA LYS A 63 11.33 17.98 -30.66
C LYS A 63 11.05 19.22 -29.83
N SER A 64 12.10 19.95 -29.49
CA SER A 64 11.95 21.37 -29.15
C SER A 64 13.24 22.15 -29.36
N ARG A 65 13.12 23.13 -30.28
CA ARG A 65 13.82 24.43 -30.29
C ARG A 65 15.27 24.32 -30.76
N ASP A 66 15.67 24.83 -31.93
CA ASP A 66 15.37 26.11 -32.59
C ASP A 66 15.63 26.02 -34.11
#